data_AF-A0A0C3SEB5-F1
#
_entry.id   AF-A0A0C3SEB5-F1
#
_cell.length_a   1.000
_cell.length_b   1.000
_cell.length_c   1.000
_cell.angle_alpha   90.00
_cell.angle_beta   90.00
_cell.angle_gamma   90.00
#
_symmetry.space_group_name_H-M   'P 1'
#
loop_
_entity.id
_entity.type
_entity.pdbx_description
1 polymer ?
#
loop_
_entity_poly.entity_id
_entity_poly.type
_entity_poly.pdbx_seq_one_letter_code
_entity_poly.pdbx_strand_id
1 'polypeptide(L)'
;KFSVQTFGKGGGKLISILGKNDEAQALRPDVLIQLTLIYTSLGRTLVFHGTTYPASLEDRAHMAHFLKKVPELVKSGQVKGNPIKLLEGGLESVPTGFQLLKEGKNSGEKFVHRVAN
;
A
#
# COMPACT_ATOMS: atom_id res chain seq x y z
N LYS A 1 -8.44 18.51 1.90
CA LYS A 1 -8.44 19.98 1.83
C LYS A 1 -7.05 20.56 2.06
N PHE A 2 -6.40 20.32 3.22
CA PHE A 2 -5.04 20.80 3.48
C PHE A 2 -4.02 20.44 2.37
N SER A 3 -3.95 19.18 1.93
CA SER A 3 -2.94 18.71 0.98
C SER A 3 -2.92 19.42 -0.39
N VAL A 4 -4.05 19.96 -0.88
CA VAL A 4 -4.05 20.70 -2.16
C VAL A 4 -3.55 22.14 -1.99
N GLN A 5 -3.64 22.70 -0.78
CA GLN A 5 -3.22 24.07 -0.50
C GLN A 5 -1.70 24.20 -0.37
N THR A 6 -0.97 23.09 -0.20
CA THR A 6 0.50 23.09 -0.09
C THR A 6 1.21 23.24 -1.44
N PHE A 7 0.49 23.14 -2.56
CA PHE A 7 1.06 23.31 -3.90
C PHE A 7 1.37 24.78 -4.20
N GLY A 8 2.51 25.04 -4.84
CA GLY A 8 2.89 26.38 -5.31
C GLY A 8 2.01 26.91 -6.46
N LYS A 9 2.37 28.08 -7.00
CA LYS A 9 1.59 28.80 -8.03
C LYS A 9 1.35 28.00 -9.33
N GLY A 10 2.17 27.00 -9.62
CA GLY A 10 2.06 26.17 -10.83
C GLY A 10 1.12 24.97 -10.72
N GLY A 11 0.43 24.80 -9.58
CA GLY A 11 -0.40 23.62 -9.35
C GLY A 11 0.41 22.33 -9.30
N GLY A 12 -0.16 21.23 -9.79
CA GLY A 12 0.54 19.96 -9.88
C GLY A 12 -0.39 18.75 -9.80
N LYS A 13 0.15 17.61 -9.37
CA LYS A 13 -0.60 16.36 -9.24
C LYS A 13 -0.52 15.84 -7.81
N LEU A 14 -1.68 15.73 -7.16
CA LEU A 14 -1.82 15.08 -5.87
C LEU A 14 -2.17 13.60 -6.08
N ILE A 15 -1.24 12.72 -5.76
CA ILE A 15 -1.48 11.27 -5.76
C ILE A 15 -2.06 10.87 -4.40
N SER A 16 -3.21 10.19 -4.42
CA SER A 16 -3.96 9.84 -3.22
C SER A 16 -4.43 8.38 -3.27
N ILE A 17 -4.49 7.72 -2.12
CA ILE A 17 -5.14 6.40 -1.98
C ILE A 17 -6.65 6.50 -1.75
N LEU A 18 -7.14 7.72 -1.48
CA LEU A 18 -8.55 8.05 -1.36
C LEU A 18 -9.05 8.69 -2.66
N GLY A 19 -10.32 8.45 -2.97
CA GLY A 19 -10.96 8.95 -4.19
C GLY A 19 -11.03 10.47 -4.28
N LYS A 20 -11.60 10.96 -5.39
CA LYS A 20 -11.77 12.39 -5.67
C LYS A 20 -12.54 13.06 -4.52
N ASN A 21 -12.04 14.20 -4.07
CA ASN A 21 -12.73 15.07 -3.13
C ASN A 21 -13.09 16.37 -3.86
N ASP A 22 -14.36 16.55 -4.18
CA ASP A 22 -14.82 17.67 -5.01
C ASP A 22 -14.58 19.03 -4.34
N GLU A 23 -14.73 19.12 -3.03
CA GLU A 23 -14.43 20.34 -2.28
C GLU A 23 -12.94 20.71 -2.38
N ALA A 24 -12.05 19.71 -2.27
CA ALA A 24 -10.61 19.93 -2.43
C ALA A 24 -10.27 20.31 -3.87
N GLN A 25 -10.93 19.71 -4.85
CA GLN A 25 -10.74 20.06 -6.27
C GLN A 25 -11.19 21.49 -6.56
N ALA A 26 -12.30 21.94 -5.95
CA ALA A 26 -12.81 23.30 -6.10
C ALA A 26 -11.87 24.36 -5.50
N LEU A 27 -11.17 24.04 -4.41
CA LEU A 27 -10.21 24.96 -3.77
C LEU A 27 -8.96 25.19 -4.64
N ARG A 28 -8.55 24.21 -5.44
CA ARG A 28 -7.39 24.28 -6.34
C ARG A 28 -7.68 23.56 -7.66
N PRO A 29 -8.37 24.20 -8.60
CA PRO A 29 -8.72 23.61 -9.90
C PRO A 29 -7.49 23.24 -10.75
N ASP A 30 -6.36 23.89 -10.49
CA ASP A 30 -5.06 23.69 -11.13
C ASP A 30 -4.25 22.51 -10.53
N VAL A 31 -4.77 21.85 -9.49
CA VAL A 31 -4.17 20.63 -8.92
C VAL A 31 -5.01 19.41 -9.32
N LEU A 32 -4.40 18.49 -10.08
CA LEU A 32 -5.02 17.22 -10.44
C LEU A 32 -4.98 16.26 -9.25
N ILE A 33 -6.14 15.91 -8.70
CA ILE A 33 -6.25 14.86 -7.68
C ILE A 33 -6.43 13.50 -8.37
N GLN A 34 -5.40 12.65 -8.30
CA GLN A 34 -5.44 11.31 -8.88
C GLN A 34 -5.48 10.23 -7.79
N LEU A 35 -6.51 9.39 -7.87
CA LEU A 35 -6.56 8.13 -7.12
C LEU A 35 -5.50 7.16 -7.64
N THR A 36 -4.78 6.50 -6.73
CA THR A 36 -3.93 5.34 -7.01
C THR A 36 -4.43 4.17 -6.18
N LEU A 37 -4.77 3.08 -6.85
CA LEU A 37 -5.31 1.88 -6.21
C LEU A 37 -4.41 0.69 -6.53
N ILE A 38 -3.66 0.22 -5.53
CA ILE A 38 -2.67 -0.85 -5.73
C ILE A 38 -3.28 -2.14 -6.31
N TYR A 39 -4.56 -2.40 -6.07
CA TYR A 39 -5.23 -3.62 -6.55
C TYR A 39 -5.36 -3.70 -8.07
N THR A 40 -5.24 -2.58 -8.80
CA THR A 40 -5.24 -2.62 -10.28
C THR A 40 -4.02 -3.37 -10.81
N SER A 41 -2.92 -3.44 -10.05
CA SER A 41 -1.73 -4.23 -10.38
C SER A 41 -1.97 -5.74 -10.45
N LEU A 42 -3.11 -6.24 -9.94
CA LEU A 42 -3.52 -7.63 -10.10
C LEU A 42 -3.87 -7.95 -11.58
N GLY A 43 -4.12 -6.93 -12.40
CA GLY A 43 -4.47 -7.08 -13.82
C GLY A 43 -5.77 -7.85 -14.06
N ARG A 44 -6.73 -7.75 -13.12
CA ARG A 44 -8.07 -8.31 -13.22
C ARG A 44 -9.10 -7.26 -12.81
N THR A 45 -10.31 -7.36 -13.34
CA THR A 45 -11.43 -6.53 -12.91
C THR A 45 -11.67 -6.71 -11.41
N LEU A 46 -11.92 -5.61 -10.71
CA LEU A 46 -12.18 -5.62 -9.27
C LEU A 46 -13.26 -4.60 -8.91
N VAL A 47 -14.01 -4.89 -7.86
CA VAL A 47 -14.96 -3.95 -7.26
C VAL A 47 -14.35 -3.44 -5.96
N PHE A 48 -14.22 -2.12 -5.84
CA PHE A 48 -13.68 -1.47 -4.65
C PHE A 48 -14.59 -0.32 -4.25
N HIS A 49 -15.13 -0.37 -3.03
CA HIS A 49 -16.13 0.59 -2.53
C HIS A 49 -17.29 0.82 -3.51
N GLY A 50 -17.84 -0.26 -4.07
CA GLY A 50 -18.96 -0.21 -5.03
C GLY A 50 -18.60 0.29 -6.43
N THR A 51 -17.35 0.72 -6.66
CA THR A 51 -16.87 1.13 -7.99
C THR A 51 -16.19 -0.04 -8.68
N THR A 52 -16.56 -0.30 -9.94
CA THR A 52 -15.90 -1.31 -10.78
C THR A 52 -14.69 -0.69 -11.47
N TYR A 53 -13.53 -1.29 -11.27
CA TYR A 53 -12.30 -0.95 -11.97
C TYR A 53 -11.99 -2.06 -12.99
N PRO A 54 -11.82 -1.74 -14.28
CA PRO A 54 -11.45 -2.73 -15.28
C PRO A 54 -10.04 -3.28 -15.03
N ALA A 55 -9.74 -4.42 -15.62
CA ALA A 55 -8.39 -4.97 -15.60
C ALA A 55 -7.39 -3.99 -16.22
N SER A 56 -6.33 -3.63 -15.46
CA SER A 56 -5.24 -2.79 -15.94
C SER A 56 -4.02 -3.65 -16.25
N LEU A 57 -3.79 -3.93 -17.54
CA LEU A 57 -2.59 -4.64 -17.98
C LEU A 57 -1.32 -3.80 -17.81
N GLU A 58 -1.46 -2.47 -17.91
CA GLU A 58 -0.38 -1.51 -17.69
C GLU A 58 0.11 -1.56 -16.23
N ASP A 59 -0.80 -1.43 -15.25
CA ASP A 59 -0.42 -1.45 -13.83
C ASP A 59 0.19 -2.80 -13.44
N ARG A 60 -0.34 -3.89 -13.98
CA ARG A 60 0.23 -5.22 -13.80
C ARG A 60 1.65 -5.31 -14.36
N ALA A 61 1.86 -4.84 -15.58
CA ALA A 61 3.19 -4.86 -16.21
C ALA A 61 4.17 -3.97 -15.43
N HIS A 62 3.74 -2.79 -15.01
CA HIS A 62 4.54 -1.87 -14.21
C HIS A 62 4.93 -2.48 -12.86
N MET A 63 3.97 -3.06 -12.12
CA MET A 63 4.25 -3.74 -10.85
C MET A 63 5.19 -4.94 -11.05
N ALA A 64 4.97 -5.77 -12.07
CA ALA A 64 5.85 -6.89 -12.37
C ALA A 64 7.28 -6.44 -12.69
N HIS A 65 7.45 -5.31 -13.39
CA HIS A 65 8.77 -4.73 -13.64
C HIS A 65 9.40 -4.15 -12.36
N PHE A 66 8.62 -3.45 -11.54
CA PHE A 66 9.09 -2.88 -10.27
C PHE A 66 9.56 -3.96 -9.29
N LEU A 67 8.79 -5.05 -9.14
CA LEU A 67 9.10 -6.14 -8.20
C LEU A 67 10.44 -6.84 -8.51
N LYS A 68 10.92 -6.80 -9.76
CA LYS A 68 12.26 -7.30 -10.12
C LYS A 68 13.39 -6.53 -9.43
N LYS A 69 13.16 -5.28 -9.01
CA LYS A 69 14.16 -4.43 -8.35
C LYS A 69 14.19 -4.63 -6.83
N VAL A 70 13.08 -5.09 -6.25
CA VAL A 70 12.91 -5.19 -4.79
C VAL A 70 13.94 -6.10 -4.11
N PRO A 71 14.31 -7.29 -4.64
CA PRO A 71 15.31 -8.14 -4.00
C PRO A 71 16.65 -7.44 -3.76
N GLU A 72 17.14 -6.66 -4.73
CA GLU A 72 18.39 -5.92 -4.58
C GLU A 72 18.26 -4.76 -3.58
N LEU A 73 17.13 -4.04 -3.61
CA LEU A 73 16.87 -2.97 -2.63
C LEU A 73 16.87 -3.48 -1.18
N VAL A 74 16.34 -4.69 -0.97
CA VAL A 74 16.34 -5.35 0.35
C VAL A 74 17.74 -5.86 0.70
N LYS A 75 18.42 -6.54 -0.24
CA LYS A 75 19.77 -7.08 -0.05
C LYS A 75 20.79 -5.97 0.26
N SER A 76 20.70 -4.84 -0.42
CA SER A 76 21.59 -3.69 -0.21
C SER A 76 21.24 -2.88 1.04
N GLY A 77 20.14 -3.21 1.74
CA GLY A 77 19.67 -2.48 2.92
C GLY A 77 19.08 -1.09 2.64
N GLN A 78 18.84 -0.73 1.37
CA GLN A 78 18.15 0.52 1.00
C GLN A 78 16.67 0.49 1.42
N VAL A 79 16.08 -0.70 1.42
CA VAL A 79 14.76 -0.98 1.99
C VAL A 79 14.95 -1.98 3.12
N LYS A 80 14.48 -1.63 4.32
CA LYS A 80 14.49 -2.51 5.50
C LYS A 80 13.05 -2.75 5.94
N GLY A 81 12.73 -4.01 6.22
CA GLY A 81 11.46 -4.36 6.84
C GLY A 81 11.40 -3.89 8.29
N ASN A 82 10.19 -3.93 8.87
CA ASN A 82 10.00 -3.72 10.30
C ASN A 82 10.77 -4.78 11.12
N PRO A 83 11.17 -4.47 12.37
CA PRO A 83 11.68 -5.47 13.31
C PRO A 83 10.76 -6.68 13.39
N ILE A 84 11.35 -7.88 13.38
CA ILE A 84 10.61 -9.14 13.39
C ILE A 84 10.51 -9.65 14.82
N LYS A 85 9.30 -10.06 15.22
CA LYS A 85 9.10 -10.97 16.35
C LYS A 85 8.67 -12.31 15.81
N LEU A 86 9.54 -13.28 15.99
CA LEU A 86 9.30 -14.65 15.57
C LEU A 86 8.35 -15.32 16.56
N LEU A 87 7.26 -15.89 16.04
CA LEU A 87 6.34 -16.74 16.78
C LEU A 87 6.63 -18.20 16.39
N GLU A 88 7.14 -18.95 17.36
CA GLU A 88 7.46 -20.37 17.22
C GLU A 88 6.20 -21.23 17.18
N GLY A 89 6.30 -22.42 16.59
CA GLY A 89 5.20 -23.39 16.51
C GLY A 89 4.56 -23.53 15.14
N GLY A 90 5.24 -23.11 14.06
CA GLY A 90 4.74 -23.35 12.70
C GLY A 90 3.43 -22.63 12.41
N LEU A 91 2.61 -23.25 11.56
CA LEU A 91 1.27 -22.75 11.23
C LEU A 91 0.33 -22.76 12.45
N GLU A 92 0.56 -23.64 13.43
CA GLU A 92 -0.25 -23.73 14.65
C GLU A 92 -0.16 -22.47 15.53
N SER A 93 0.89 -21.65 15.34
CA SER A 93 1.07 -20.39 16.07
C SER A 93 0.32 -19.20 15.47
N VAL A 94 -0.27 -19.35 14.27
CA VAL A 94 -1.00 -18.27 13.58
C VAL A 94 -2.17 -17.71 14.40
N PRO A 95 -3.03 -18.53 15.03
CA PRO A 95 -4.10 -18.02 15.90
C PRO A 95 -3.58 -17.15 17.05
N THR A 96 -2.48 -17.54 17.69
CA THR A 96 -1.82 -16.75 18.73
C THR A 96 -1.34 -15.41 18.22
N GLY A 97 -0.74 -15.37 17.02
CA GLY A 97 -0.33 -14.11 16.37
C GLY A 97 -1.51 -13.15 16.16
N PHE A 98 -2.64 -13.66 15.67
CA PHE A 98 -3.84 -12.85 15.51
C PHE A 98 -4.42 -12.35 16.84
N GLN A 99 -4.40 -13.19 17.89
CA GLN A 99 -4.86 -12.78 19.21
C GLN A 99 -4.01 -11.64 19.77
N LEU A 100 -2.68 -11.73 19.68
CA LEU A 100 -1.77 -10.68 20.11
C LEU A 100 -1.99 -9.36 19.36
N LEU A 101 -2.26 -9.42 18.04
CA LEU A 101 -2.61 -8.23 17.26
C LEU A 101 -3.94 -7.61 17.72
N LYS A 102 -4.95 -8.44 17.98
CA LYS A 102 -6.26 -8.00 18.47
C LYS A 102 -6.17 -7.32 19.84
N GLU A 103 -5.29 -7.81 20.71
CA GLU A 103 -5.01 -7.24 22.02
C GLU A 103 -4.07 -6.03 21.99
N GLY A 104 -3.60 -5.60 20.81
CA GLY A 104 -2.69 -4.46 20.65
C GLY A 104 -1.29 -4.71 21.24
N LYS A 105 -0.86 -5.98 21.29
CA LYS A 105 0.44 -6.39 21.87
C LYS A 105 1.61 -6.27 20.90
N ASN A 106 1.42 -5.67 19.73
CA ASN A 106 2.49 -5.36 18.79
C ASN A 106 2.94 -3.90 18.97
N SER A 107 4.25 -3.66 18.98
CA SER A 107 4.80 -2.29 18.98
C SER A 107 5.87 -2.16 17.91
N GLY A 108 5.52 -1.53 16.78
CA GLY A 108 6.44 -1.28 15.67
C GLY A 108 7.00 -2.54 14.96
N GLU A 109 6.59 -3.73 15.40
CA GLU A 109 7.13 -5.01 14.98
C GLU A 109 6.16 -5.79 14.07
N LYS A 110 6.72 -6.73 13.31
CA LYS A 110 5.96 -7.70 12.52
C LYS A 110 6.06 -9.08 13.17
N PHE A 111 4.91 -9.65 13.54
CA PHE A 111 4.84 -11.06 13.91
C PHE A 111 5.06 -11.93 12.67
N VAL A 112 5.99 -12.86 12.75
CA VAL A 112 6.37 -13.78 11.68
C VAL A 112 6.30 -15.20 12.22
N HIS A 113 5.70 -16.11 11.44
CA HIS A 113 5.56 -17.53 11.79
C HIS A 113 6.48 -18.35 10.87
N ARG A 114 7.36 -19.18 11.45
CA ARG A 114 8.27 -20.03 10.68
C ARG A 114 7.66 -21.41 10.46
N VAL A 115 7.35 -21.75 9.20
CA VAL A 115 6.60 -22.97 8.82
C VAL A 115 7.52 -24.19 8.58
N ALA A 116 8.80 -23.96 8.27
CA ALA A 116 9.83 -24.99 8.13
C ALA A 116 11.21 -24.35 8.33
N ASN A 117 12.23 -25.16 8.58
CA ASN A 117 13.64 -24.76 8.40
C ASN A 117 14.09 -25.14 6.98
#